data_AF-A0A969F135-F1
#
_entry.id   AF-A0A969F135-F1
#
_cell.length_a   1.000
_cell.length_b   1.000
_cell.length_c   1.000
_cell.angle_alpha   90.00
_cell.angle_beta   90.00
_cell.angle_gamma   90.00
#
_symmetry.space_group_name_H-M   'P 1'
#
loop_
_entity.id
_entity.type
_entity.pdbx_description
1 polymer ?
#
loop_
_entity_poly.entity_id
_entity_poly.type
_entity_poly.pdbx_seq_one_letter_code
_entity_poly.pdbx_strand_id
1 'polypeptide(L)'
;MPDIAEIAASVESLKRNLEAHRYICSNQIATAVFLAFHLRKPVLIEGPPGVGKTELAKTTAEMLGLPLIRLQCYEGLDEAKALYEWKYGKQLLYTQVLKEALDEVLDGAKGFAQSVKRLHEFGDIFFSEEFL
;
A
#
# COMPACT_ATOMS: atom_id res chain seq x y z
N MET A 1 1.79 -9.00 -16.01
CA MET A 1 0.61 -8.85 -15.13
C MET A 1 -0.61 -9.24 -15.95
N PRO A 2 -1.60 -9.95 -15.38
CA PRO A 2 -2.80 -10.32 -16.11
C PRO A 2 -3.56 -9.07 -16.59
N ASP A 3 -4.25 -9.16 -17.72
CA ASP A 3 -5.11 -8.08 -18.21
C ASP A 3 -6.39 -8.04 -17.37
N ILE A 4 -6.39 -7.15 -16.37
CA ILE A 4 -7.50 -6.98 -15.45
C ILE A 4 -8.78 -6.54 -16.18
N ALA A 5 -8.67 -5.77 -17.26
CA ALA A 5 -9.83 -5.31 -18.02
C ALA A 5 -10.50 -6.47 -18.76
N GLU A 6 -9.71 -7.42 -19.29
CA GLU A 6 -10.22 -8.64 -19.92
C GLU A 6 -10.88 -9.58 -18.88
N ILE A 7 -10.23 -9.76 -17.72
CA ILE A 7 -10.78 -10.58 -16.63
C ILE A 7 -12.12 -10.01 -16.15
N ALA A 8 -12.21 -8.70 -15.99
CA ALA A 8 -13.41 -8.02 -15.54
C ALA A 8 -14.40 -7.70 -16.66
N ALA A 9 -14.16 -8.06 -17.92
CA ALA A 9 -14.98 -7.62 -19.06
C ALA A 9 -16.47 -7.98 -18.97
N SER A 10 -16.82 -9.07 -18.28
CA SER A 10 -18.22 -9.46 -18.04
C SER A 10 -18.36 -10.29 -16.76
N VAL A 11 -19.60 -10.45 -16.30
CA VAL A 11 -19.94 -11.31 -15.16
C VAL A 11 -19.54 -12.77 -15.43
N GLU A 12 -19.76 -13.27 -16.65
CA GLU A 12 -19.37 -14.60 -17.08
C GLU A 12 -17.85 -14.79 -17.12
N SER A 13 -17.10 -13.74 -17.54
CA SER A 13 -15.64 -13.76 -17.51
C SER A 13 -15.13 -13.92 -16.08
N LEU A 14 -15.64 -13.11 -15.14
CA LEU A 14 -15.28 -13.19 -13.73
C LEU A 14 -15.64 -14.54 -13.11
N LYS A 15 -16.83 -15.07 -13.42
CA LYS A 15 -17.26 -16.37 -12.91
C LYS A 15 -16.32 -17.49 -13.34
N ARG A 16 -15.94 -17.54 -14.63
CA ARG A 16 -14.98 -18.53 -15.16
C ARG A 16 -13.59 -18.38 -14.53
N ASN A 17 -13.12 -17.15 -14.38
CA ASN A 17 -11.80 -16.90 -13.79
C ASN A 17 -11.76 -17.27 -12.31
N LEU A 18 -12.81 -16.96 -11.52
CA LEU A 18 -12.92 -17.38 -10.12
C LEU A 18 -12.96 -18.91 -10.00
N GLU A 19 -13.70 -19.59 -10.87
CA GLU A 19 -13.78 -21.06 -10.90
C GLU A 19 -12.44 -21.70 -11.26
N ALA A 20 -11.69 -21.12 -12.21
CA ALA A 20 -10.33 -21.56 -12.54
C ALA A 20 -9.37 -21.45 -11.34
N HIS A 21 -9.62 -20.49 -10.43
CA HIS A 21 -8.90 -20.33 -9.17
C HIS A 21 -9.58 -21.06 -8.00
N ARG A 22 -10.39 -22.09 -8.30
CA ARG A 22 -11.03 -22.99 -7.32
C ARG A 22 -12.06 -22.30 -6.40
N TYR A 23 -12.63 -21.18 -6.83
CA TYR A 23 -13.74 -20.53 -6.14
C TYR A 23 -15.05 -20.69 -6.94
N ILE A 24 -15.98 -21.48 -6.42
CA ILE A 24 -17.29 -21.67 -7.05
C ILE A 24 -18.15 -20.43 -6.80
N CYS A 25 -18.27 -19.60 -7.82
CA CYS A 25 -18.93 -18.30 -7.72
C CYS A 25 -20.40 -18.35 -8.16
N SER A 26 -21.30 -17.74 -7.37
CA SER A 26 -22.68 -17.50 -7.81
C SER A 26 -22.75 -16.29 -8.75
N ASN A 27 -23.83 -16.16 -9.52
CA ASN A 27 -24.02 -14.99 -10.37
C ASN A 27 -24.08 -13.68 -9.55
N GLN A 28 -24.63 -13.72 -8.33
CA GLN A 28 -24.67 -12.52 -7.47
C GLN A 28 -23.27 -12.06 -7.05
N ILE A 29 -22.39 -13.00 -6.66
CA ILE A 29 -21.02 -12.68 -6.25
C ILE A 29 -20.23 -12.13 -7.44
N ALA A 30 -20.31 -12.80 -8.60
CA ALA A 30 -19.65 -12.33 -9.82
C ALA A 30 -20.12 -10.93 -10.23
N THR A 31 -21.42 -10.65 -10.07
CA THR A 31 -21.99 -9.33 -10.36
C THR A 31 -21.51 -8.27 -9.38
N ALA A 32 -21.41 -8.59 -8.08
CA ALA A 32 -20.89 -7.67 -7.07
C ALA A 32 -19.42 -7.29 -7.35
N VAL A 33 -18.57 -8.28 -7.67
CA VAL A 33 -17.16 -8.04 -8.04
C VAL A 33 -17.06 -7.22 -9.34
N PHE A 34 -17.88 -7.55 -10.35
CA PHE A 34 -17.96 -6.80 -11.61
C PHE A 34 -18.28 -5.32 -11.37
N LEU A 35 -19.34 -5.04 -10.60
CA LEU A 35 -19.76 -3.67 -10.30
C LEU A 35 -18.72 -2.93 -9.45
N ALA A 36 -18.10 -3.60 -8.48
CA ALA A 36 -17.04 -3.01 -7.67
C ALA A 36 -15.89 -2.49 -8.53
N PHE A 37 -15.46 -3.29 -9.51
CA PHE A 37 -14.40 -2.94 -10.44
C PHE A 37 -14.79 -1.75 -11.33
N HIS A 38 -15.97 -1.80 -11.97
CA HIS A 38 -16.40 -0.76 -12.92
C HIS A 38 -16.79 0.55 -12.25
N LEU A 39 -17.45 0.49 -11.10
CA LEU A 39 -17.88 1.66 -10.34
C LEU A 39 -16.76 2.23 -9.47
N ARG A 40 -15.63 1.52 -9.34
CA ARG A 40 -14.54 1.83 -8.41
C ARG A 40 -15.05 2.07 -6.99
N LYS A 41 -15.97 1.21 -6.54
CA LYS A 41 -16.57 1.28 -5.21
C LYS A 41 -16.21 0.06 -4.37
N PRO A 42 -16.00 0.24 -3.05
CA PRO A 42 -15.70 -0.87 -2.16
C PRO A 42 -16.91 -1.80 -2.01
N VAL A 43 -16.64 -3.06 -1.67
CA VAL A 43 -17.66 -4.08 -1.39
C VAL A 43 -17.54 -4.53 0.06
N LEU A 44 -18.67 -4.52 0.77
CA LEU A 44 -18.83 -5.16 2.07
C LEU A 44 -19.46 -6.53 1.85
N ILE A 45 -18.86 -7.59 2.41
CA ILE A 45 -19.35 -8.96 2.28
C ILE A 45 -19.84 -9.43 3.64
N GLU A 46 -21.14 -9.70 3.74
CA GLU A 46 -21.78 -10.22 4.95
C GLU A 46 -22.24 -11.66 4.76
N GLY A 47 -22.27 -12.44 5.84
CA GLY A 47 -22.81 -13.79 5.82
C GLY A 47 -22.33 -14.66 6.98
N PRO A 48 -22.86 -15.89 7.11
CA PRO A 48 -22.48 -16.83 8.17
C PRO A 48 -20.99 -17.22 8.14
N PRO A 49 -20.40 -17.69 9.24
CA PRO A 49 -19.04 -18.23 9.23
C PRO A 49 -18.94 -19.41 8.23
N GLY A 50 -17.81 -19.51 7.53
CA GLY A 50 -17.54 -20.62 6.61
C GLY A 50 -18.09 -20.50 5.18
N VAL A 51 -18.83 -19.44 4.83
CA VAL A 51 -19.42 -19.28 3.46
C VAL A 51 -18.46 -18.74 2.39
N GLY A 52 -17.14 -18.82 2.62
CA GLY A 52 -16.15 -18.41 1.61
C GLY A 52 -15.90 -16.90 1.47
N LYS A 53 -16.31 -16.06 2.43
CA LYS A 53 -16.09 -14.60 2.40
C LYS A 53 -14.60 -14.23 2.30
N THR A 54 -13.79 -14.83 3.18
CA THR A 54 -12.33 -14.63 3.18
C THR A 54 -11.69 -15.17 1.90
N GLU A 55 -12.22 -16.29 1.40
CA GLU A 55 -11.68 -16.93 0.22
C GLU A 55 -11.95 -16.12 -1.04
N LEU A 56 -13.14 -15.51 -1.15
CA LEU A 56 -13.46 -14.58 -2.23
C LEU A 56 -12.42 -13.46 -2.36
N ALA A 57 -12.01 -12.84 -1.24
CA ALA A 57 -11.01 -11.78 -1.25
C ALA A 57 -9.63 -12.30 -1.71
N LYS A 58 -9.21 -13.47 -1.24
CA LYS A 58 -7.94 -14.10 -1.64
C LYS A 58 -7.92 -14.47 -3.12
N THR A 59 -8.92 -15.22 -3.57
CA THR A 59 -9.05 -15.66 -4.96
C THR A 59 -9.14 -14.46 -5.90
N THR A 60 -9.86 -13.40 -5.51
CA THR A 60 -9.94 -12.18 -6.33
C THR A 60 -8.57 -11.51 -6.45
N ALA A 61 -7.79 -11.42 -5.37
CA ALA A 61 -6.44 -10.85 -5.42
C ALA A 61 -5.49 -11.69 -6.29
N GLU A 62 -5.54 -13.02 -6.15
CA GLU A 62 -4.74 -13.96 -6.96
C GLU A 62 -5.10 -13.87 -8.45
N MET A 63 -6.40 -13.93 -8.77
CA MET A 63 -6.95 -13.80 -10.12
C MET A 63 -6.52 -12.49 -10.80
N LEU A 64 -6.53 -11.38 -10.05
CA LEU A 64 -6.13 -10.06 -10.57
C LEU A 64 -4.62 -9.83 -10.55
N GLY A 65 -3.83 -10.74 -9.97
CA GLY A 65 -2.39 -10.55 -9.79
C GLY A 65 -2.06 -9.35 -8.89
N LEU A 66 -2.92 -9.05 -7.91
CA LEU A 66 -2.78 -7.92 -6.98
C LEU A 66 -2.35 -8.40 -5.59
N PRO A 67 -1.59 -7.58 -4.84
CA PRO A 67 -1.29 -7.90 -3.45
C PRO A 67 -2.55 -7.90 -2.58
N LEU A 68 -2.70 -8.93 -1.74
CA LEU A 68 -3.77 -9.00 -0.75
C LEU A 68 -3.32 -8.37 0.57
N ILE A 69 -3.82 -7.19 0.89
CA ILE A 69 -3.60 -6.56 2.19
C ILE A 69 -4.70 -7.03 3.14
N ARG A 70 -4.31 -7.67 4.24
CA ARG A 70 -5.23 -8.18 5.26
C ARG A 70 -5.03 -7.43 6.57
N LEU A 71 -5.99 -6.56 6.91
CA LEU A 71 -6.10 -5.95 8.23
C LEU A 71 -7.12 -6.74 9.06
N GLN A 72 -6.69 -7.33 10.17
CA GLN A 72 -7.59 -8.01 11.10
C GLN A 72 -8.12 -7.02 12.12
N CYS A 73 -9.42 -6.74 12.07
CA CYS A 73 -10.10 -5.93 13.06
C CYS A 73 -10.40 -6.77 14.31
N TYR A 74 -9.69 -6.47 15.40
CA TYR A 74 -9.92 -7.05 16.72
C TYR A 74 -10.11 -5.93 17.75
N GLU A 75 -10.61 -6.28 18.93
CA GLU A 75 -10.83 -5.30 19.99
C GLU A 75 -9.51 -4.64 20.43
N GLY A 76 -9.47 -3.31 20.46
CA GLY A 76 -8.26 -2.55 20.76
C GLY A 76 -7.33 -2.29 19.56
N LEU A 77 -7.79 -2.58 18.34
CA LEU A 77 -7.24 -1.98 17.12
C LEU A 77 -7.69 -0.51 17.05
N ASP A 78 -6.74 0.41 17.13
CA ASP A 78 -6.94 1.85 16.99
C ASP A 78 -6.29 2.38 15.69
N GLU A 79 -6.57 3.63 15.35
CA GLU A 79 -6.06 4.28 14.14
C GLU A 79 -4.53 4.27 14.09
N ALA A 80 -3.86 4.52 15.21
CA ALA A 80 -2.39 4.56 15.31
C ALA A 80 -1.77 3.18 15.01
N LYS A 81 -2.39 2.09 15.48
CA LYS A 81 -1.96 0.72 15.17
C LYS A 81 -2.30 0.30 13.74
N ALA A 82 -3.40 0.79 13.18
CA ALA A 82 -3.86 0.43 11.84
C ALA A 82 -3.13 1.18 10.72
N LEU A 83 -2.86 2.48 10.90
CA LEU A 83 -2.26 3.37 9.89
C LEU A 83 -0.75 3.58 10.08
N TYR A 84 -0.15 2.89 11.06
CA TYR A 84 1.24 3.04 11.50
C TYR A 84 1.46 4.37 12.24
N GLU A 85 1.82 4.30 13.52
CA GLU A 85 2.31 5.45 14.26
C GLU A 85 3.70 5.81 13.71
N TRP A 86 3.80 6.95 13.02
CA TRP A 86 5.08 7.47 12.56
C TRP A 86 5.98 7.64 13.78
N LYS A 87 7.07 6.87 13.84
CA LYS A 87 7.93 6.82 15.04
C LYS A 87 8.67 8.14 15.22
N TYR A 88 8.01 9.10 15.87
CA TYR A 88 8.52 10.45 16.12
C TYR A 88 9.93 10.43 16.76
N GLY A 89 10.19 9.48 17.65
CA GLY A 89 11.52 9.27 18.22
C GLY A 89 12.60 8.94 17.19
N LYS A 90 12.30 8.11 16.18
CA LYS A 90 13.23 7.84 15.08
C LYS A 90 13.47 9.10 14.25
N GLN A 91 12.46 9.92 14.03
CA GLN A 91 12.60 11.16 13.26
C GLN A 91 13.43 12.22 13.97
N LEU A 92 13.25 12.37 15.28
CA LEU A 92 14.08 13.24 16.10
C LEU A 92 15.54 12.80 16.02
N LEU A 93 15.78 11.50 16.14
CA LEU A 93 17.12 10.91 16.05
C LEU A 93 17.72 11.11 14.66
N TYR A 94 16.94 10.90 13.61
CA TYR A 94 17.34 11.17 12.23
C TYR A 94 17.69 12.65 12.03
N THR A 95 16.85 13.56 12.52
CA THR A 95 17.09 15.02 12.44
C THR A 95 18.34 15.43 13.23
N GLN A 96 18.61 14.81 14.37
CA GLN A 96 19.82 15.05 15.16
C GLN A 96 21.07 14.58 14.42
N VAL A 97 21.08 13.34 13.91
CA VAL A 97 22.18 12.81 13.09
C VAL A 97 22.39 13.65 11.84
N LEU A 98 21.29 14.09 11.20
CA LEU A 98 21.32 14.96 10.04
C LEU A 98 22.00 16.29 10.36
N LYS A 99 21.64 16.88 11.51
CA LYS A 99 22.20 18.15 11.96
C LYS A 99 23.70 18.01 12.24
N GLU A 100 24.13 16.95 12.91
CA GLU A 100 25.54 16.67 13.16
C GLU A 100 26.33 16.50 11.85
N ALA A 101 25.80 15.73 10.90
CA ALA A 101 26.42 15.56 9.59
C ALA A 101 26.47 16.89 8.78
N LEU A 102 25.40 17.71 8.86
CA LEU A 102 25.39 19.04 8.26
C LEU A 102 26.44 19.96 8.90
N ASP A 103 26.60 19.92 10.23
CA ASP A 103 27.60 20.73 10.92
C ASP A 103 29.03 20.34 10.47
N GLU A 104 29.31 19.06 10.26
CA GLU A 104 30.59 18.59 9.68
C GLU A 104 30.80 19.07 8.24
N VAL A 105 29.78 18.96 7.38
CA VAL A 105 29.87 19.40 5.97
C VAL A 105 30.01 20.92 5.86
N LEU A 106 29.38 21.65 6.78
CA LEU A 106 29.39 23.11 6.80
C LEU A 106 30.61 23.72 7.51
N ASP A 107 31.46 22.90 8.16
CA ASP A 107 32.56 23.38 9.00
C ASP A 107 33.53 24.32 8.25
N GLY A 108 33.68 25.55 8.74
CA GLY A 108 34.47 26.61 8.13
C GLY A 108 33.76 27.47 7.07
N ALA A 109 32.47 27.26 6.80
CA ALA A 109 31.68 28.15 5.93
C ALA A 109 31.30 29.43 6.69
N LYS A 110 31.57 30.60 6.09
CA LYS A 110 31.24 31.91 6.65
C LYS A 110 30.06 32.50 5.91
N GLY A 111 28.89 32.38 6.51
CA GLY A 111 27.65 32.97 6.01
C GLY A 111 26.92 32.10 4.98
N PHE A 112 25.64 32.43 4.79
CA PHE A 112 24.65 31.60 4.10
C PHE A 112 25.06 31.17 2.68
N ALA A 113 25.62 32.07 1.88
CA ALA A 113 25.99 31.79 0.49
C ALA A 113 27.10 30.72 0.37
N GLN A 114 28.06 30.70 1.30
CA GLN A 114 29.14 29.71 1.29
C GLN A 114 28.65 28.35 1.80
N SER A 115 27.74 28.35 2.78
CA SER A 115 27.09 27.14 3.29
C SER A 115 26.26 26.43 2.22
N VAL A 116 25.44 27.17 1.46
CA VAL A 116 24.61 26.61 0.37
C VAL A 116 25.49 26.05 -0.75
N LYS A 117 26.60 26.71 -1.09
CA LYS A 117 27.52 26.22 -2.13
C LYS A 117 28.17 24.88 -1.75
N ARG A 118 28.57 24.71 -0.48
CA ARG A 118 29.14 23.44 0.01
C ARG A 118 28.13 22.30 0.08
N LEU A 119 26.90 22.60 0.48
CA LEU A 119 25.80 21.61 0.48
C LEU A 119 25.58 21.03 -0.92
N HIS A 120 25.60 21.87 -1.96
CA HIS A 120 25.47 21.41 -3.35
C HIS A 120 26.67 20.58 -3.85
N GLU A 121 27.87 20.75 -3.28
CA GLU A 121 29.05 19.96 -3.64
C GLU A 121 28.99 18.52 -3.09
N PHE A 122 28.17 18.25 -2.06
CA PHE A 122 28.05 16.94 -1.42
C PHE A 122 26.95 16.01 -1.99
N GLY A 123 26.18 16.49 -2.97
CA GLY A 123 25.15 15.71 -3.67
C GLY A 123 23.82 15.54 -2.92
N ASP A 124 22.75 15.17 -3.65
CA ASP A 124 21.36 15.03 -3.17
C ASP A 124 21.14 13.82 -2.23
N ILE A 125 22.02 13.62 -1.25
CA ILE A 125 21.94 12.55 -0.25
C ILE A 125 20.59 12.60 0.49
N PHE A 126 20.04 13.80 0.67
CA PHE A 126 18.74 14.06 1.31
C PHE A 126 17.51 13.50 0.56
N PHE A 127 17.65 13.16 -0.72
CA PHE A 127 16.55 12.65 -1.55
C PHE A 127 16.85 11.25 -2.13
N SER A 128 17.81 10.53 -1.54
CA SER A 128 18.15 9.17 -1.93
C SER A 128 17.15 8.13 -1.40
N GLU A 129 17.00 6.99 -2.09
CA GLU A 129 16.19 5.85 -1.62
C GLU A 129 16.69 5.26 -0.29
N GLU A 130 17.93 5.53 0.10
CA GLU A 130 18.49 5.09 1.39
C GLU A 130 18.02 5.97 2.56
N PHE A 131 17.43 7.14 2.26
CA PHE A 131 16.92 8.12 3.22
C PHE A 131 15.38 8.10 3.36
N LEU A 132 14.65 7.61 2.35
CA LEU A 132 13.18 7.48 2.30
C LEU A 132 12.69 6.12 2.80
#